data_AF-A0A964YE66-F1
#
_entry.id   AF-A0A964YE66-F1
#
_cell.length_a   1.000
_cell.length_b   1.000
_cell.length_c   1.000
_cell.angle_alpha   90.00
_cell.angle_beta   90.00
_cell.angle_gamma   90.00
#
_symmetry.space_group_name_H-M   'P 1'
#
loop_
_entity.id
_entity.type
_entity.pdbx_description
1 polymer ?
#
loop_
_entity_poly.entity_id
_entity_poly.type
_entity_poly.pdbx_seq_one_letter_code
_entity_poly.pdbx_strand_id
1 'polypeptide(L)'
;MESTVSPPTELDLQDALRSLRQKQGTWVEWGRHCQLLQKAGYSSQGIFEETGFEAVHQNQLIVANQVYVSMVNGGAEPELLTYFQQRGSDILYEFRILTQTDRIAAAALVIAKKLDTDDAHELARATKDFSRLVTLPDGFTSNPGDAMTYFCWKSARQQSDLPSRSRLIAKGLKFAYSETARQQLEQLLVDFSV
;
A
#
# COMPACT_ATOMS: atom_id res chain seq x y z
N MET A 1 20.67 -1.89 24.89
CA MET A 1 21.50 -0.76 24.46
C MET A 1 20.56 0.27 23.87
N GLU A 2 20.29 1.31 24.63
CA GLU A 2 19.35 2.37 24.28
C GLU A 2 20.07 3.29 23.29
N SER A 3 19.66 3.24 22.01
CA SER A 3 20.21 4.12 20.98
C SER A 3 19.79 5.56 21.30
N THR A 4 20.65 6.33 21.95
CA THR A 4 20.48 7.75 22.18
C THR A 4 20.62 8.49 20.84
N VAL A 5 19.52 8.61 20.10
CA VAL A 5 19.47 9.49 18.93
C VAL A 5 19.46 10.92 19.47
N SER A 6 20.55 11.65 19.24
CA SER A 6 20.64 13.08 19.57
C SER A 6 19.50 13.85 18.91
N PRO A 7 18.93 14.88 19.58
CA PRO A 7 17.92 15.73 18.98
C PRO A 7 18.46 16.37 17.70
N PRO A 8 17.62 16.61 16.68
CA PRO A 8 18.07 17.21 15.44
C PRO A 8 18.61 18.62 15.68
N THR A 9 19.71 18.94 15.00
CA THR A 9 20.33 20.25 15.08
C THR A 9 19.60 21.25 14.18
N GLU A 10 19.80 22.54 14.43
CA GLU A 10 19.28 23.62 13.56
C GLU A 10 19.75 23.44 12.10
N LEU A 11 20.99 22.98 11.91
CA LEU A 11 21.54 22.70 10.57
C LEU A 11 20.75 21.58 9.86
N ASP A 12 20.38 20.51 10.59
CA ASP A 12 19.59 19.40 10.02
C ASP A 12 18.20 19.88 9.55
N LEU A 13 17.58 20.80 10.29
CA LEU A 13 16.27 21.36 9.94
C LEU A 13 16.37 22.27 8.70
N GLN A 14 17.40 23.11 8.62
CA GLN A 14 17.65 23.96 7.46
C GLN A 14 17.96 23.15 6.21
N ASP A 15 18.74 22.08 6.33
CA ASP A 15 19.04 21.18 5.21
C ASP A 15 17.78 20.41 4.77
N ALA A 16 16.91 20.01 5.70
CA ALA A 16 15.62 19.41 5.38
C ALA A 16 14.71 20.36 4.58
N LEU A 17 14.59 21.62 5.01
CA LEU A 17 13.83 22.65 4.30
C LEU A 17 14.39 22.91 2.91
N ARG A 18 15.73 23.02 2.79
CA ARG A 18 16.40 23.20 1.49
C ARG A 18 16.13 22.02 0.55
N SER A 19 16.28 20.80 1.04
CA SER A 19 16.07 19.58 0.25
C SER A 19 14.64 19.49 -0.26
N LEU A 20 13.64 19.79 0.58
CA LEU A 20 12.23 19.80 0.19
C LEU A 20 11.95 20.90 -0.85
N ARG A 21 12.40 22.12 -0.61
CA ARG A 21 12.22 23.26 -1.54
C ARG A 21 12.79 22.97 -2.93
N GLN A 22 13.95 22.32 -2.99
CA GLN A 22 14.62 21.97 -4.25
C GLN A 22 14.15 20.63 -4.84
N LYS A 23 13.26 19.90 -4.14
CA LYS A 23 12.85 18.52 -4.48
C LYS A 23 14.07 17.60 -4.72
N GLN A 24 15.10 17.77 -3.90
CA GLN A 24 16.30 16.96 -3.96
C GLN A 24 16.07 15.61 -3.28
N GLY A 25 16.57 14.53 -3.89
CA GLY A 25 16.43 13.18 -3.38
C GLY A 25 15.14 12.49 -3.82
N THR A 26 14.66 11.59 -2.99
CA THR A 26 13.52 10.70 -3.26
C THR A 26 12.32 11.08 -2.40
N TRP A 27 11.13 10.62 -2.79
CA TRP A 27 9.91 10.85 -2.02
C TRP A 27 10.01 10.27 -0.59
N VAL A 28 10.78 9.19 -0.42
CA VAL A 28 11.07 8.56 0.89
C VAL A 28 11.81 9.56 1.79
N GLU A 29 12.84 10.21 1.26
CA GLU A 29 13.60 11.24 1.96
C GLU A 29 12.73 12.46 2.25
N TRP A 30 11.88 12.87 1.31
CA TRP A 30 10.93 13.97 1.54
C TRP A 30 9.96 13.65 2.68
N GLY A 31 9.41 12.43 2.73
CA GLY A 31 8.56 11.97 3.83
C GLY A 31 9.29 11.99 5.18
N ARG A 32 10.57 11.58 5.20
CA ARG A 32 11.43 11.67 6.38
C ARG A 32 11.68 13.12 6.81
N HIS A 33 11.95 14.03 5.88
CA HIS A 33 12.18 15.45 6.15
C HIS A 33 10.91 16.15 6.65
N CYS A 34 9.74 15.88 6.05
CA CYS A 34 8.47 16.39 6.55
C CYS A 34 8.21 15.90 7.99
N GLN A 35 8.45 14.62 8.28
CA GLN A 35 8.29 14.09 9.63
C GLN A 35 9.27 14.72 10.62
N LEU A 36 10.52 14.95 10.21
CA LEU A 36 11.55 15.61 11.01
C LEU A 36 11.11 17.02 11.42
N LEU A 37 10.67 17.82 10.45
CA LEU A 37 10.22 19.20 10.67
C LEU A 37 8.98 19.26 11.58
N GLN A 38 7.99 18.38 11.38
CA GLN A 38 6.82 18.31 12.25
C GLN A 38 7.19 17.95 13.70
N LYS A 39 8.13 17.02 13.90
CA LYS A 39 8.64 16.68 15.25
C LYS A 39 9.41 17.83 15.90
N ALA A 40 10.02 18.71 15.10
CA ALA A 40 10.70 19.92 15.56
C ALA A 40 9.74 21.10 15.82
N GLY A 41 8.43 20.92 15.63
CA GLY A 41 7.40 21.92 15.94
C GLY A 41 6.92 22.75 14.76
N TYR A 42 7.36 22.47 13.52
CA TYR A 42 6.82 23.13 12.34
C TYR A 42 5.39 22.66 12.07
N SER A 43 4.49 23.60 11.81
CA SER A 43 3.14 23.28 11.33
C SER A 43 3.18 22.86 9.85
N SER A 44 2.18 22.10 9.40
CA SER A 44 2.07 21.74 7.98
C SER A 44 1.98 22.98 7.07
N GLN A 45 1.35 24.05 7.57
CA GLN A 45 1.28 25.34 6.88
C GLN A 45 2.66 26.01 6.78
N GLY A 46 3.45 26.01 7.86
CA GLY A 46 4.81 26.55 7.84
C GLY A 46 5.74 25.79 6.90
N ILE A 47 5.62 24.45 6.85
CA ILE A 47 6.37 23.63 5.87
C ILE A 47 5.95 23.97 4.44
N PHE A 48 4.65 24.18 4.19
CA PHE A 48 4.15 24.57 2.88
C PHE A 48 4.70 25.95 2.46
N GLU A 49 4.68 26.94 3.35
CA GLU A 49 5.22 28.28 3.07
C GLU A 49 6.71 28.25 2.71
N GLU A 50 7.49 27.40 3.38
CA GLU A 50 8.92 27.29 3.14
C GLU A 50 9.29 26.40 1.93
N THR A 51 8.44 25.46 1.52
CA THR A 51 8.84 24.39 0.57
C THR A 51 7.89 24.17 -0.61
N GLY A 52 6.65 24.65 -0.52
CA GLY A 52 5.59 24.38 -1.49
C GLY A 52 4.93 23.00 -1.39
N PHE A 53 5.29 22.17 -0.41
CA PHE A 53 4.62 20.87 -0.20
C PHE A 53 3.29 21.08 0.52
N GLU A 54 2.17 20.77 -0.14
CA GLU A 54 0.85 20.86 0.47
C GLU A 54 0.68 19.93 1.67
N ALA A 55 -0.14 20.31 2.65
CA ALA A 55 -0.37 19.51 3.86
C ALA A 55 -0.83 18.08 3.56
N VAL A 56 -1.68 17.89 2.53
CA VAL A 56 -2.15 16.57 2.10
C VAL A 56 -1.00 15.71 1.57
N HIS A 57 -0.11 16.31 0.77
CA HIS A 57 1.06 15.63 0.21
C HIS A 57 2.09 15.32 1.30
N GLN A 58 2.32 16.23 2.25
CA GLN A 58 3.18 15.97 3.41
C GLN A 58 2.71 14.74 4.19
N ASN A 59 1.41 14.66 4.54
CA ASN A 59 0.85 13.51 5.23
C ASN A 59 1.02 12.22 4.42
N GLN A 60 0.73 12.28 3.12
CA GLN A 60 0.84 11.13 2.23
C GLN A 60 2.27 10.59 2.17
N LEU A 61 3.27 11.47 2.01
CA LEU A 61 4.69 11.09 2.00
C LEU A 61 5.16 10.55 3.35
N ILE A 62 4.78 11.17 4.47
CA ILE A 62 5.17 10.73 5.81
C ILE A 62 4.68 9.30 6.06
N VAL A 63 3.39 9.04 5.81
CA VAL A 63 2.79 7.73 6.05
C VAL A 63 3.31 6.68 5.07
N ALA A 64 3.45 7.03 3.79
CA ALA A 64 4.06 6.13 2.80
C ALA A 64 5.51 5.78 3.16
N ASN A 65 6.28 6.73 3.69
CA ASN A 65 7.66 6.49 4.14
C ASN A 65 7.67 5.53 5.34
N GLN A 66 6.72 5.64 6.27
CA GLN A 66 6.59 4.68 7.37
C GLN A 66 6.27 3.26 6.87
N VAL A 67 5.43 3.14 5.84
CA VAL A 67 5.16 1.86 5.17
C VAL A 67 6.44 1.32 4.51
N TYR A 68 7.16 2.14 3.76
CA TYR A 68 8.45 1.78 3.15
C TYR A 68 9.47 1.29 4.20
N VAL A 69 9.69 2.06 5.26
CA VAL A 69 10.58 1.67 6.37
C VAL A 69 10.13 0.36 7.01
N SER A 70 8.82 0.12 7.15
CA SER A 70 8.34 -1.16 7.66
C SER A 70 8.64 -2.32 6.72
N MET A 71 8.61 -2.11 5.39
CA MET A 71 9.00 -3.12 4.42
C MET A 71 10.50 -3.42 4.49
N VAL A 72 11.34 -2.40 4.62
CA VAL A 72 12.79 -2.55 4.85
C VAL A 72 13.03 -3.40 6.10
N ASN A 73 12.42 -3.05 7.22
CA ASN A 73 12.55 -3.77 8.48
C ASN A 73 11.95 -5.19 8.44
N GLY A 74 11.03 -5.44 7.51
CA GLY A 74 10.40 -6.73 7.30
C GLY A 74 11.16 -7.65 6.34
N GLY A 75 12.33 -7.22 5.85
CA GLY A 75 13.14 -8.01 4.95
C GLY A 75 12.61 -8.06 3.52
N ALA A 76 11.96 -6.99 3.04
CA ALA A 76 11.58 -6.89 1.64
C ALA A 76 12.80 -7.00 0.71
N GLU A 77 12.61 -7.65 -0.44
CA GLU A 77 13.66 -7.85 -1.43
C GLU A 77 14.24 -6.51 -1.95
N PRO A 78 15.56 -6.41 -2.21
CA PRO A 78 16.19 -5.16 -2.65
C PRO A 78 15.59 -4.56 -3.91
N GLU A 79 15.16 -5.39 -4.86
CA GLU A 79 14.51 -4.94 -6.11
C GLU A 79 13.15 -4.27 -5.84
N LEU A 80 12.36 -4.84 -4.92
CA LEU A 80 11.08 -4.29 -4.50
C LEU A 80 11.26 -2.93 -3.83
N LEU A 81 12.25 -2.83 -2.95
CA LEU A 81 12.60 -1.56 -2.29
C LEU A 81 13.08 -0.51 -3.30
N THR A 82 13.97 -0.89 -4.22
CA THR A 82 14.49 0.03 -5.24
C THR A 82 13.37 0.58 -6.12
N TYR A 83 12.40 -0.27 -6.51
CA TYR A 83 11.23 0.17 -7.27
C TYR A 83 10.44 1.24 -6.52
N PHE A 84 10.06 0.95 -5.28
CA PHE A 84 9.24 1.86 -4.48
C PHE A 84 10.00 3.07 -3.95
N GLN A 85 11.32 3.04 -3.87
CA GLN A 85 12.10 4.23 -3.50
C GLN A 85 11.99 5.33 -4.56
N GLN A 86 11.85 4.95 -5.84
CA GLN A 86 11.78 5.89 -6.96
C GLN A 86 10.37 6.43 -7.20
N ARG A 87 9.32 5.68 -6.85
CA ARG A 87 7.92 6.01 -7.18
C ARG A 87 6.92 5.27 -6.28
N GLY A 88 5.63 5.57 -6.40
CA GLY A 88 4.57 4.78 -5.78
C GLY A 88 4.32 5.12 -4.30
N SER A 89 4.61 6.35 -3.90
CA SER A 89 4.29 6.82 -2.55
C SER A 89 2.78 6.78 -2.29
N ASP A 90 1.97 7.07 -3.29
CA ASP A 90 0.51 7.00 -3.27
C ASP A 90 0.01 5.56 -3.10
N ILE A 91 0.61 4.61 -3.81
CA ILE A 91 0.35 3.17 -3.64
C ILE A 91 0.71 2.73 -2.20
N LEU A 92 1.91 3.05 -1.72
CA LEU A 92 2.33 2.63 -0.37
C LEU A 92 1.50 3.31 0.73
N TYR A 93 0.99 4.51 0.48
CA TYR A 93 0.05 5.16 1.40
C TYR A 93 -1.21 4.32 1.63
N GLU A 94 -1.73 3.64 0.60
CA GLU A 94 -2.91 2.77 0.74
C GLU A 94 -2.65 1.54 1.63
N PHE A 95 -1.41 1.05 1.68
CA PHE A 95 -1.03 -0.09 2.53
C PHE A 95 -0.79 0.27 4.01
N ARG A 96 -1.06 1.52 4.43
CA ARG A 96 -0.92 1.96 5.83
C ARG A 96 -1.72 1.10 6.83
N ILE A 97 -2.84 0.52 6.41
CA ILE A 97 -3.73 -0.29 7.26
C ILE A 97 -3.29 -1.75 7.42
N LEU A 98 -2.31 -2.19 6.62
CA LEU A 98 -1.84 -3.57 6.55
C LEU A 98 -0.75 -3.87 7.58
N THR A 99 -0.55 -5.16 7.87
CA THR A 99 0.60 -5.63 8.67
C THR A 99 1.90 -5.53 7.88
N GLN A 100 3.04 -5.68 8.54
CA GLN A 100 4.34 -5.65 7.87
C GLN A 100 4.46 -6.72 6.77
N THR A 101 4.07 -7.96 7.07
CA THR A 101 4.10 -9.07 6.10
C THR A 101 3.17 -8.80 4.92
N ASP A 102 1.96 -8.32 5.18
CA ASP A 102 0.97 -8.03 4.13
C ASP A 102 1.41 -6.85 3.25
N ARG A 103 2.08 -5.83 3.80
CA ARG A 103 2.64 -4.71 3.03
C ARG A 103 3.61 -5.20 1.97
N ILE A 104 4.52 -6.12 2.35
CA ILE A 104 5.52 -6.67 1.43
C ILE A 104 4.83 -7.49 0.33
N ALA A 105 3.91 -8.38 0.71
CA ALA A 105 3.20 -9.22 -0.24
C ALA A 105 2.31 -8.41 -1.20
N ALA A 106 1.62 -7.38 -0.71
CA ALA A 106 0.78 -6.51 -1.53
C ALA A 106 1.62 -5.63 -2.48
N ALA A 107 2.74 -5.08 -1.99
CA ALA A 107 3.67 -4.32 -2.81
C ALA A 107 4.29 -5.17 -3.94
N ALA A 108 4.65 -6.42 -3.66
CA ALA A 108 5.12 -7.35 -4.69
C ALA A 108 4.04 -7.61 -5.76
N LEU A 109 2.77 -7.78 -5.35
CA LEU A 109 1.66 -7.99 -6.26
C LEU A 109 1.40 -6.77 -7.16
N VAL A 110 1.53 -5.56 -6.63
CA VAL A 110 1.41 -4.31 -7.41
C VAL A 110 2.36 -4.32 -8.59
N ILE A 111 3.64 -4.65 -8.37
CA ILE A 111 4.63 -4.71 -9.45
C ILE A 111 4.28 -5.83 -10.43
N ALA A 112 4.02 -7.04 -9.91
CA ALA A 112 3.76 -8.21 -10.74
C ALA A 112 2.54 -8.05 -11.67
N LYS A 113 1.51 -7.34 -11.21
CA LYS A 113 0.24 -7.16 -11.94
C LYS A 113 0.06 -5.75 -12.51
N LYS A 114 1.05 -4.87 -12.34
CA LYS A 114 1.03 -3.46 -12.78
C LYS A 114 -0.22 -2.72 -12.28
N LEU A 115 -0.49 -2.86 -10.98
CA LEU A 115 -1.64 -2.25 -10.33
C LEU A 115 -1.42 -0.74 -10.13
N ASP A 116 -2.49 0.03 -10.26
CA ASP A 116 -2.48 1.46 -9.95
C ASP A 116 -2.90 1.72 -8.49
N THR A 117 -3.04 3.00 -8.14
CA THR A 117 -3.37 3.45 -6.79
C THR A 117 -4.80 3.05 -6.37
N ASP A 118 -5.75 3.04 -7.31
CA ASP A 118 -7.12 2.63 -7.03
C ASP A 118 -7.20 1.12 -6.79
N ASP A 119 -6.49 0.33 -7.61
CA ASP A 119 -6.30 -1.11 -7.39
C ASP A 119 -5.65 -1.38 -6.01
N ALA A 120 -4.63 -0.60 -5.64
CA ALA A 120 -3.93 -0.74 -4.36
C ALA A 120 -4.83 -0.42 -3.17
N HIS A 121 -5.67 0.62 -3.27
CA HIS A 121 -6.66 0.97 -2.26
C HIS A 121 -7.61 -0.19 -1.96
N GLU A 122 -8.20 -0.76 -3.01
CA GLU A 122 -9.13 -1.87 -2.85
C GLU A 122 -8.43 -3.14 -2.38
N LEU A 123 -7.23 -3.43 -2.87
CA LEU A 123 -6.42 -4.56 -2.43
C LEU A 123 -6.10 -4.47 -0.94
N ALA A 124 -5.73 -3.27 -0.45
CA ALA A 124 -5.46 -3.04 0.96
C ALA A 124 -6.70 -3.35 1.82
N ARG A 125 -7.88 -2.88 1.37
CA ARG A 125 -9.13 -3.13 2.07
C ARG A 125 -9.50 -4.62 2.08
N ALA A 126 -9.45 -5.28 0.93
CA ALA A 126 -9.76 -6.70 0.80
C ALA A 126 -8.82 -7.56 1.67
N THR A 127 -7.52 -7.27 1.64
CA THR A 127 -6.51 -7.95 2.47
C THR A 127 -6.79 -7.74 3.95
N LYS A 128 -7.10 -6.50 4.37
CA LYS A 128 -7.42 -6.20 5.76
C LYS A 128 -8.66 -6.94 6.24
N ASP A 129 -9.71 -6.96 5.44
CA ASP A 129 -10.95 -7.65 5.80
C ASP A 129 -10.76 -9.17 5.82
N PHE A 130 -9.98 -9.71 4.89
CA PHE A 130 -9.65 -11.15 4.83
C PHE A 130 -8.79 -11.60 6.02
N SER A 131 -7.82 -10.79 6.45
CA SER A 131 -6.98 -11.09 7.63
C SER A 131 -7.74 -11.16 8.95
N ARG A 132 -9.00 -10.71 9.00
CA ARG A 132 -9.88 -10.80 10.18
C ARG A 132 -10.62 -12.14 10.26
N LEU A 133 -10.58 -12.96 9.21
CA LEU A 133 -11.20 -14.28 9.23
C LEU A 133 -10.42 -15.22 10.16
N VAL A 134 -11.14 -15.88 11.07
CA VAL A 134 -10.54 -16.86 11.99
C VAL A 134 -10.07 -18.10 11.23
N THR A 135 -10.84 -18.51 10.23
CA THR A 135 -10.54 -19.66 9.36
C THR A 135 -10.58 -19.18 7.92
N LEU A 136 -9.54 -19.55 7.16
CA LEU A 136 -9.47 -19.24 5.75
C LEU A 136 -10.52 -20.06 4.97
N PRO A 137 -11.27 -19.44 4.04
CA PRO A 137 -12.17 -20.17 3.16
C PRO A 137 -11.41 -21.15 2.26
N ASP A 138 -12.02 -22.31 1.99
CA ASP A 138 -11.41 -23.35 1.17
C ASP A 138 -11.02 -22.83 -0.22
N GLY A 139 -9.80 -23.17 -0.64
CA GLY A 139 -9.24 -22.75 -1.93
C GLY A 139 -8.58 -21.37 -1.94
N PHE A 140 -8.63 -20.60 -0.85
CA PHE A 140 -7.98 -19.29 -0.76
C PHE A 140 -6.83 -19.30 0.25
N THR A 141 -5.67 -18.75 -0.14
CA THR A 141 -4.52 -18.57 0.74
C THR A 141 -4.57 -17.23 1.47
N SER A 142 -3.69 -17.03 2.46
CA SER A 142 -3.53 -15.73 3.13
C SER A 142 -2.84 -14.65 2.27
N ASN A 143 -2.54 -14.93 1.00
CA ASN A 143 -1.90 -13.96 0.12
C ASN A 143 -2.87 -12.81 -0.21
N PRO A 144 -2.42 -11.53 -0.25
CA PRO A 144 -3.25 -10.39 -0.64
C PRO A 144 -4.00 -10.57 -1.97
N GLY A 145 -3.39 -11.25 -2.95
CA GLY A 145 -4.05 -11.54 -4.22
C GLY A 145 -5.29 -12.41 -4.04
N ASP A 146 -5.17 -13.49 -3.28
CA ASP A 146 -6.28 -14.38 -2.97
C ASP A 146 -7.34 -13.74 -2.07
N ALA A 147 -6.94 -12.82 -1.18
CA ALA A 147 -7.87 -12.03 -0.39
C ALA A 147 -8.78 -11.16 -1.28
N MET A 148 -8.20 -10.51 -2.30
CA MET A 148 -8.96 -9.75 -3.30
C MET A 148 -9.81 -10.67 -4.19
N THR A 149 -9.27 -11.82 -4.61
CA THR A 149 -10.02 -12.85 -5.35
C THR A 149 -11.22 -13.36 -4.56
N TYR A 150 -11.07 -13.61 -3.26
CA TYR A 150 -12.17 -14.00 -2.37
C TYR A 150 -13.23 -12.90 -2.26
N PHE A 151 -12.81 -11.64 -2.12
CA PHE A 151 -13.74 -10.51 -2.12
C PHE A 151 -14.57 -10.48 -3.40
N CYS A 152 -13.92 -10.57 -4.57
CA CYS A 152 -14.61 -10.61 -5.85
C CYS A 152 -15.53 -11.83 -5.99
N TRP A 153 -15.09 -13.01 -5.55
CA TRP A 153 -15.88 -14.24 -5.57
C TRP A 153 -17.15 -14.11 -4.72
N LYS A 154 -17.02 -13.62 -3.49
CA LYS A 154 -18.15 -13.40 -2.57
C LYS A 154 -19.13 -12.39 -3.14
N SER A 155 -18.64 -11.27 -3.70
CA SER A 155 -19.49 -10.25 -4.31
C SER A 155 -20.18 -10.75 -5.58
N ALA A 156 -19.50 -11.53 -6.42
CA ALA A 156 -20.04 -12.06 -7.67
C ALA A 156 -21.23 -13.00 -7.43
N ARG A 157 -21.17 -13.83 -6.37
CA ARG A 157 -22.27 -14.71 -5.95
C ARG A 157 -23.52 -13.96 -5.47
N GLN A 158 -23.39 -12.69 -5.10
CA GLN A 158 -24.51 -11.85 -4.68
C GLN A 158 -25.14 -11.07 -5.83
N GLN A 159 -24.53 -11.11 -7.03
CA GLN A 159 -25.08 -10.42 -8.21
C GLN A 159 -26.02 -11.35 -8.98
N SER A 160 -27.24 -10.88 -9.21
CA SER A 160 -28.20 -11.54 -10.09
C SER A 160 -28.00 -11.18 -11.56
N ASP A 161 -27.41 -10.01 -11.85
CA ASP A 161 -27.15 -9.58 -13.22
C ASP A 161 -25.81 -10.11 -13.75
N LEU A 162 -25.87 -10.76 -14.91
CA LEU A 162 -24.72 -11.36 -15.56
C LEU A 162 -23.58 -10.37 -15.86
N PRO A 163 -23.84 -9.11 -16.29
CA PRO A 163 -22.77 -8.15 -16.56
C PRO A 163 -21.96 -7.78 -15.31
N SER A 164 -22.59 -7.44 -14.19
CA SER A 164 -21.89 -7.06 -12.96
C SER A 164 -21.15 -8.26 -12.36
N ARG A 165 -21.78 -9.44 -12.39
CA ARG A 165 -21.11 -10.70 -12.03
C ARG A 165 -19.85 -10.96 -12.86
N SER A 166 -19.94 -10.80 -14.19
CA SER A 166 -18.79 -11.02 -15.09
C SER A 166 -17.65 -10.02 -14.83
N ARG A 167 -17.97 -8.75 -14.55
CA ARG A 167 -16.96 -7.74 -14.19
C ARG A 167 -16.23 -8.11 -12.90
N LEU A 168 -16.95 -8.61 -11.89
CA LEU A 168 -16.35 -9.06 -10.63
C LEU A 168 -15.44 -10.27 -10.82
N ILE A 169 -15.85 -11.24 -11.65
CA ILE A 169 -15.02 -12.40 -11.98
C ILE A 169 -13.74 -11.97 -12.69
N ALA A 170 -13.85 -11.13 -13.74
CA ALA A 170 -12.69 -10.63 -14.47
C ALA A 170 -11.72 -9.86 -13.55
N LYS A 171 -12.27 -9.03 -12.65
CA LYS A 171 -11.49 -8.33 -11.63
C LYS A 171 -10.78 -9.32 -10.71
N GLY A 172 -11.48 -10.29 -10.13
CA GLY A 172 -10.86 -11.26 -9.23
C GLY A 172 -9.76 -12.10 -9.89
N LEU A 173 -9.90 -12.44 -11.18
CA LEU A 173 -8.89 -13.15 -11.96
C LEU A 173 -7.62 -12.31 -12.24
N LYS A 174 -7.73 -10.97 -12.27
CA LYS A 174 -6.57 -10.06 -12.36
C LYS A 174 -5.66 -10.21 -11.13
N PHE A 175 -6.25 -10.42 -9.95
CA PHE A 175 -5.53 -10.46 -8.66
C PHE A 175 -5.16 -11.87 -8.18
N ALA A 176 -5.78 -12.92 -8.71
CA ALA A 176 -5.60 -14.29 -8.25
C ALA A 176 -4.11 -14.68 -8.17
N TYR A 177 -3.72 -15.19 -7.00
CA TYR A 177 -2.36 -15.64 -6.70
C TYR A 177 -2.26 -17.17 -6.77
N SER A 178 -3.16 -17.90 -6.10
CA SER A 178 -3.19 -19.35 -6.15
C SER A 178 -4.09 -19.89 -7.25
N GLU A 179 -3.72 -21.05 -7.79
CA GLU A 179 -4.51 -21.75 -8.80
C GLU A 179 -5.87 -22.21 -8.23
N THR A 180 -5.91 -22.58 -6.95
CA THR A 180 -7.16 -22.96 -6.28
C THR A 180 -8.13 -21.79 -6.17
N ALA A 181 -7.64 -20.57 -5.86
CA ALA A 181 -8.48 -19.39 -5.79
C ALA A 181 -8.98 -18.97 -7.18
N ARG A 182 -8.15 -19.16 -8.21
CA ARG A 182 -8.54 -18.97 -9.61
C ARG A 182 -9.69 -19.89 -10.01
N GLN A 183 -9.59 -21.17 -9.69
CA GLN A 183 -10.63 -22.17 -10.00
C GLN A 183 -11.96 -21.84 -9.31
N GLN A 184 -11.94 -21.37 -8.06
CA GLN A 184 -13.14 -20.92 -7.35
C GLN A 184 -13.89 -19.81 -8.10
N LEU A 185 -13.18 -18.88 -8.74
CA LEU A 185 -13.78 -17.83 -9.57
C LEU A 185 -14.26 -18.34 -10.93
N GLU A 186 -13.47 -19.19 -11.59
CA GLU A 186 -13.83 -19.74 -12.91
C GLU A 186 -15.09 -20.61 -12.83
N GLN A 187 -15.31 -21.32 -11.72
CA GLN A 187 -16.56 -22.06 -11.46
C GLN A 187 -17.81 -21.16 -11.49
N LEU A 188 -17.68 -19.88 -11.13
CA LEU A 188 -18.80 -18.94 -11.20
C LEU A 188 -19.22 -18.58 -12.63
N LEU A 189 -18.45 -18.96 -13.66
CA LEU A 189 -18.82 -18.78 -15.07
C LEU A 189 -19.74 -19.90 -15.57
N VAL A 190 -19.72 -21.06 -14.91
CA VAL A 190 -20.54 -22.23 -15.29
C VAL A 190 -21.73 -22.44 -14.36
N ASP A 191 -21.61 -22.03 -13.09
CA ASP A 191 -22.65 -22.18 -12.10
C ASP A 191 -23.52 -20.93 -12.00
N PHE A 192 -24.66 -20.90 -12.69
CA PHE A 192 -25.62 -19.80 -12.64
C PHE A 192 -26.61 -19.90 -11.47
N SER A 193 -26.42 -20.82 -10.54
CA SER A 193 -27.29 -20.88 -9.35
C SER A 193 -27.03 -19.65 -8.47
N VAL A 194 -28.11 -18.96 -8.09
CA VAL A 194 -28.16 -17.86 -7.11
C VAL A 194 -28.84 -18.39 -5.86
#